data_AF-A0AAW5DKX7-F1
#
_entry.id   AF-A0AAW5DKX7-F1
#
_cell.length_a   1.000
_cell.length_b   1.000
_cell.length_c   1.000
_cell.angle_alpha   90.00
_cell.angle_beta   90.00
_cell.angle_gamma   90.00
#
_symmetry.space_group_name_H-M   'P 1'
#
loop_
_entity.id
_entity.type
_entity.pdbx_description
1 polymer ?
#
loop_
_entity_poly.entity_id
_entity_poly.type
_entity_poly.pdbx_seq_one_letter_code
_entity_poly.pdbx_strand_id
1 'polypeptide(L)' 'MSERIFLLSQYPEIALIFWDFNTDEIEESVLFLYIRKRMKYLYQDLLSDEEVGLINELSEKYNEGISLLD' A
#
# COMPACT_ATOMS: atom_id res chain seq x y z
N MET A 1 -12.17 14.38 -7.31
CA MET A 1 -10.70 14.37 -7.40
C MET A 1 -10.32 12.98 -7.87
N SER A 2 -9.50 12.86 -8.91
CA SER A 2 -9.03 11.54 -9.36
C SER A 2 -8.03 11.00 -8.33
N GLU A 3 -8.17 9.74 -7.94
CA GLU A 3 -7.20 9.08 -7.06
C GLU A 3 -5.84 8.94 -7.77
N ARG A 4 -4.75 8.94 -7.00
CA ARG A 4 -3.41 8.65 -7.50
C ARG A 4 -3.36 7.17 -7.90
N ILE A 5 -2.75 6.88 -9.05
CA ILE A 5 -2.51 5.52 -9.52
C ILE A 5 -1.04 5.18 -9.30
N PHE A 6 -0.79 3.97 -8.81
CA PHE A 6 0.53 3.41 -8.57
C PHE A 6 0.78 2.24 -9.53
N LEU A 7 2.04 2.06 -9.94
CA LEU A 7 2.50 0.90 -10.68
C LEU A 7 3.18 -0.07 -9.73
N LEU A 8 2.63 -1.28 -9.56
CA LEU A 8 3.15 -2.29 -8.65
C LEU A 8 4.57 -2.73 -9.04
N SER A 9 4.91 -2.70 -10.32
CA SER A 9 6.26 -2.95 -10.83
C SER A 9 7.35 -2.01 -10.25
N GLN A 10 6.97 -0.85 -9.69
CA GLN A 10 7.89 0.05 -9.01
C GLN A 10 8.14 -0.33 -7.54
N TYR A 11 7.29 -1.19 -6.96
CA TYR A 11 7.30 -1.57 -5.55
C TYR A 11 7.29 -3.11 -5.44
N PRO A 12 8.43 -3.77 -5.71
CA PRO A 12 8.48 -5.22 -5.91
C PRO A 12 8.06 -6.03 -4.69
N GLU A 13 8.35 -5.57 -3.47
CA GLU A 13 7.97 -6.26 -2.25
C GLU A 13 6.48 -6.04 -1.96
N ILE A 14 5.99 -4.81 -2.13
CA ILE A 14 4.55 -4.51 -2.05
C ILE A 14 3.76 -5.29 -3.11
N ALA A 15 4.29 -5.48 -4.32
CA ALA A 15 3.62 -6.24 -5.38
C ALA A 15 3.34 -7.70 -4.97
N LEU A 16 4.14 -8.28 -4.07
CA LEU A 16 3.92 -9.65 -3.59
C LEU A 16 2.55 -9.82 -2.95
N ILE A 17 2.04 -8.83 -2.21
CA ILE A 17 0.73 -8.94 -1.55
C ILE A 17 -0.46 -8.74 -2.49
N PHE A 18 -0.22 -8.48 -3.78
CA PHE A 18 -1.23 -8.34 -4.85
C PHE A 18 -1.24 -9.53 -5.80
N TRP A 19 -0.88 -10.72 -5.32
CA TRP A 19 -0.83 -11.97 -6.10
C TRP A 19 -2.14 -12.35 -6.84
N ASP A 20 -3.28 -11.75 -6.47
CA ASP A 20 -4.60 -11.96 -7.05
C ASP A 20 -5.01 -10.88 -8.08
N PHE A 21 -4.16 -9.89 -8.33
CA PHE A 21 -4.40 -8.83 -9.31
C PHE A 21 -3.80 -9.20 -10.66
N ASN A 22 -4.53 -8.91 -11.74
CA ASN A 22 -4.09 -9.09 -13.13
C ASN A 22 -3.63 -7.76 -13.78
N THR A 23 -3.52 -6.70 -12.99
CA THR A 23 -3.15 -5.35 -13.44
C THR A 23 -1.95 -4.87 -12.65
N ASP A 24 -1.06 -4.14 -13.31
CA ASP A 24 0.08 -3.48 -12.67
C ASP A 24 -0.32 -2.13 -12.07
N GLU A 25 -1.41 -1.54 -12.54
CA GLU A 25 -1.94 -0.28 -12.05
C GLU A 25 -2.92 -0.50 -10.89
N ILE A 26 -2.74 0.26 -9.82
CA ILE A 26 -3.60 0.22 -8.65
C ILE A 26 -3.91 1.61 -8.11
N GLU A 27 -5.17 1.84 -7.77
CA GLU A 27 -5.60 3.07 -7.11
C GLU A 27 -5.08 3.14 -5.67
N GLU A 28 -4.72 4.35 -5.22
CA GLU A 28 -4.15 4.61 -3.90
C GLU A 28 -4.97 4.02 -2.74
N SER A 29 -6.29 4.17 -2.77
CA SER A 29 -7.17 3.68 -1.71
C SER A 29 -7.17 2.15 -1.62
N VAL A 30 -7.15 1.48 -2.79
CA VAL A 30 -7.06 0.02 -2.90
C VAL A 30 -5.69 -0.45 -2.43
N LEU A 31 -4.62 0.25 -2.83
CA LEU A 31 -3.26 -0.03 -2.39
C LEU A 31 -3.15 -0.04 -0.86
N PHE A 32 -3.61 1.04 -0.20
CA PHE A 32 -3.63 1.12 1.26
C PHE A 32 -4.46 0.01 1.92
N LEU A 33 -5.66 -0.26 1.40
CA LEU A 33 -6.55 -1.30 1.93
C LEU A 33 -5.87 -2.68 1.97
N TYR A 34 -5.15 -3.02 0.91
CA TYR A 34 -4.47 -4.30 0.79
C TYR A 34 -3.18 -4.34 1.60
N ILE A 35 -2.38 -3.27 1.61
CA ILE A 35 -1.24 -3.13 2.53
C ILE A 35 -1.73 -3.39 3.95
N ARG A 36 -2.75 -2.68 4.44
CA ARG A 36 -3.29 -2.87 5.79
C ARG A 36 -3.79 -4.30 6.05
N LYS A 37 -4.44 -4.95 5.08
CA LYS A 37 -4.97 -6.32 5.24
C LYS A 37 -3.89 -7.41 5.17
N ARG A 38 -2.84 -7.18 4.38
CA ARG A 38 -1.87 -8.21 3.95
C ARG A 38 -0.43 -7.92 4.35
N MET A 39 -0.14 -6.83 5.06
CA MET A 39 1.20 -6.43 5.51
C MET A 39 1.97 -7.55 6.20
N LYS A 40 1.27 -8.44 6.93
CA LYS A 40 1.85 -9.61 7.60
C LYS A 40 2.52 -10.62 6.66
N TYR A 41 2.30 -10.52 5.35
CA TYR A 41 2.90 -11.38 4.34
C TYR A 41 4.09 -10.70 3.62
N LEU A 42 4.38 -9.44 3.93
CA LEU A 42 5.58 -8.75 3.43
C LEU A 42 6.79 -9.18 4.24
N TYR A 43 7.92 -9.36 3.57
CA TYR A 43 9.22 -9.51 4.18
C TYR A 43 9.75 -8.13 4.55
N GLN A 44 9.57 -7.72 5.80
CA GLN A 44 9.92 -6.36 6.24
C GLN A 44 11.39 -6.00 6.02
N ASP A 45 12.29 -6.98 6.05
CA ASP A 45 13.73 -6.79 5.81
C ASP A 45 14.07 -6.54 4.33
N LEU A 46 13.13 -6.77 3.41
CA LEU A 46 13.31 -6.60 1.96
C LEU A 46 12.62 -5.35 1.40
N LEU A 47 11.86 -4.63 2.24
CA LEU A 47 11.25 -3.36 1.84
C LEU A 47 12.33 -2.32 1.57
N SER A 48 12.27 -1.71 0.41
CA SER A 48 13.09 -0.55 0.07
C SER A 48 12.67 0.70 0.85
N ASP A 49 13.57 1.68 0.99
CA ASP A 49 13.27 2.96 1.64
C ASP A 49 12.07 3.66 0.98
N GLU A 50 11.90 3.51 -0.34
CA GLU A 50 10.76 4.06 -1.11
C GLU A 50 9.44 3.37 -0.72
N GLU A 51 9.44 2.05 -0.58
CA GLU A 51 8.25 1.28 -0.17
C GLU A 51 7.86 1.57 1.28
N VAL A 52 8.85 1.68 2.18
CA VAL A 52 8.61 2.09 3.57
C VAL A 52 8.03 3.50 3.61
N GLY A 53 8.59 4.43 2.83
CA GLY A 53 8.09 5.79 2.69
C GLY A 53 6.64 5.83 2.21
N LEU A 54 6.31 5.05 1.19
CA LEU A 54 4.94 4.94 0.68
C LEU A 54 3.97 4.36 1.72
N ILE A 55 4.36 3.29 2.42
CA ILE A 55 3.53 2.69 3.47
C ILE A 55 3.25 3.72 4.58
N ASN A 56 4.26 4.50 4.97
CA ASN A 56 4.10 5.55 5.97
C ASN A 56 3.21 6.70 5.47
N GLU A 57 3.42 7.18 4.24
CA GLU A 57 2.58 8.22 3.60
C GLU A 57 1.10 7.79 3.58
N LEU A 58 0.82 6.58 3.10
CA LEU A 58 -0.54 6.04 3.05
C LEU A 58 -1.12 5.81 4.45
N SER A 59 -0.29 5.35 5.39
CA SER A 59 -0.72 5.15 6.77
C SER A 59 -1.09 6.47 7.43
N GLU A 60 -0.31 7.53 7.26
CA GLU A 60 -0.64 8.87 7.78
C GLU A 60 -1.93 9.39 7.13
N LYS A 61 -1.97 9.39 5.80
CA LYS A 61 -3.11 9.91 5.02
C LYS A 61 -4.45 9.23 5.35
N TYR A 62 -4.45 7.91 5.50
CA TYR A 62 -5.68 7.15 5.71
C TYR A 62 -5.95 6.76 7.18
N ASN A 63 -4.95 6.74 8.07
CA ASN A 63 -5.22 6.61 9.52
C ASN A 63 -5.63 7.93 10.17
N GLU A 64 -5.32 9.10 9.61
CA GLU A 64 -5.90 10.37 10.09
C GLU A 64 -7.44 10.40 9.93
N GLY A 65 -8.02 9.51 9.12
CA GLY A 65 -9.47 9.30 9.00
C GLY A 65 -10.07 8.33 10.03
N ILE A 66 -9.26 7.61 10.82
CA ILE A 66 -9.73 6.76 11.91
C ILE A 66 -9.56 7.53 13.21
N SER A 67 -10.49 8.43 13.46
CA SER A 67 -10.82 8.78 14.83
C SER A 67 -11.22 7.49 15.54
N LEU A 68 -10.38 6.99 16.46
CA LEU A 68 -10.70 5.89 17.39
C LEU A 68 -11.79 6.30 18.42
N LEU A 69 -12.62 7.28 18.07
CA LEU A 69 -13.80 7.75 18.79
C LEU A 69 -15.00 7.61 17.87
N ASP A 70 -15.43 6.37 17.65
CA ASP A 70 -16.84 6.00 17.43
C ASP A 70 -17.07 4.61 18.05
#